data_AF-A0A3Q0IVG1-F1
#
_entry.id   AF-A0A3Q0IVG1-F1
#
_cell.length_a   1.000
_cell.length_b   1.000
_cell.length_c   1.000
_cell.angle_alpha   90.00
_cell.angle_beta   90.00
_cell.angle_gamma   90.00
#
_symmetry.space_group_name_H-M   'P 1'
#
loop_
_entity.id
_entity.type
_entity.pdbx_description
1 polymer ?
#
loop_
_entity_poly.entity_id
_entity_poly.type
_entity_poly.pdbx_seq_one_letter_code
_entity_poly.pdbx_strand_id
1 'polypeptide(L)'
;MSSDHQTSTNSSFDLDSAAREIWPDDVKLYQPYEVEQILLPDNAHCLAVQAYLKMLGLKYTVDFRKNAEYMSPSNRVPFIKVGQFLVAELDPIVKFTQNKGWSLSSELEESAKSDMRAYMSLVTTVLGNAE
;
A
#
# COMPACT_ATOMS: atom_id res chain seq x y z
N MET A 1 50.69 23.91 14.79
CA MET A 1 50.78 22.77 13.85
C MET A 1 49.76 21.74 14.28
N SER A 2 48.75 21.56 13.42
CA SER A 2 47.77 20.46 13.30
C SER A 2 47.20 19.84 14.57
N SER A 3 45.95 20.14 14.96
CA SER A 3 44.69 19.63 14.37
C SER A 3 44.60 18.10 14.48
N ASP A 4 43.71 17.61 15.36
CA ASP A 4 42.88 16.45 15.05
C ASP A 4 41.53 16.56 15.77
N HIS A 5 40.55 16.88 14.95
CA HIS A 5 39.13 16.95 15.22
C HIS A 5 38.58 15.56 14.87
N GLN A 6 38.43 14.66 15.86
CA GLN A 6 37.74 13.39 15.61
C GLN A 6 36.25 13.57 15.88
N THR A 7 35.59 13.96 14.80
CA THR A 7 34.15 14.09 14.61
C THR A 7 33.40 12.85 15.12
N SER A 8 32.40 13.12 15.96
CA SER A 8 31.31 12.20 16.28
C SER A 8 30.66 11.67 14.99
N THR A 9 30.87 10.41 14.66
CA THR A 9 29.99 9.72 13.71
C THR A 9 28.77 9.24 14.49
N ASN A 10 27.87 10.17 14.78
CA ASN A 10 26.50 9.82 15.13
C ASN A 10 25.88 9.27 13.84
N SER A 11 25.72 7.95 13.77
CA SER A 11 25.08 7.25 12.65
C SER A 11 23.66 7.79 12.49
N SER A 12 23.45 8.66 11.50
CA SER A 12 22.16 9.28 11.18
C SER A 12 21.14 8.30 10.55
N PHE A 13 21.27 7.00 10.80
CA PHE A 13 20.39 5.97 10.24
C PHE A 13 19.24 5.53 11.17
N ASP A 14 19.19 6.03 12.41
CA ASP A 14 18.18 5.60 13.38
C ASP A 14 17.04 6.60 13.63
N LEU A 15 17.08 7.80 13.02
CA LEU A 15 16.11 8.87 13.30
C LEU A 15 14.79 8.75 12.52
N ASP A 16 14.75 8.00 11.41
CA ASP A 16 13.53 7.81 10.60
C ASP A 16 12.63 6.66 11.10
N SER A 17 13.13 5.84 12.04
CA SER A 17 12.36 4.73 12.62
C SER A 17 11.40 5.17 13.74
N ALA A 18 11.61 6.35 14.32
CA ALA A 18 10.95 6.77 15.56
C ALA A 18 9.51 7.32 15.38
N ALA A 19 9.07 7.56 14.13
CA ALA A 19 7.76 8.18 13.85
C ALA A 19 6.78 7.28 13.09
N ARG A 20 7.17 6.06 12.68
CA ARG A 20 6.25 5.13 12.01
C ARG A 20 5.35 4.45 13.04
N GLU A 21 4.05 4.46 12.77
CA GLU A 21 3.12 3.68 13.60
C GLU A 21 3.42 2.20 13.41
N ILE A 22 3.41 1.43 14.51
CA ILE A 22 3.69 0.00 14.50
C ILE A 22 2.65 -0.69 13.61
N TRP A 23 3.11 -1.37 12.56
CA TRP A 23 2.25 -2.17 11.71
C TRP A 23 1.86 -3.47 12.41
N PRO A 24 0.57 -3.79 12.58
CA PRO A 24 0.15 -5.01 13.25
C PRO A 24 0.56 -6.28 12.50
N ASP A 25 0.86 -7.36 13.23
CA ASP A 25 1.19 -8.66 12.62
C ASP A 25 -0.06 -9.42 12.10
N ASP A 26 -1.27 -9.02 12.52
CA ASP A 26 -2.53 -9.71 12.23
C ASP A 26 -3.34 -9.11 11.07
N VAL A 27 -2.73 -8.22 10.28
CA VAL A 27 -3.39 -7.58 9.13
C VAL A 27 -3.91 -8.62 8.14
N LYS A 28 -5.18 -8.47 7.77
CA LYS A 28 -5.86 -9.31 6.78
C LYS A 28 -6.09 -8.54 5.49
N LEU A 29 -5.74 -9.13 4.36
CA LEU A 29 -6.18 -8.71 3.04
C LEU A 29 -7.31 -9.64 2.60
N TYR A 30 -8.51 -9.10 2.45
CA TYR A 30 -9.67 -9.86 2.00
C TYR A 30 -9.84 -9.73 0.49
N GLN A 31 -10.04 -10.87 -0.16
CA GLN A 31 -10.29 -10.98 -1.59
C GLN A 31 -11.16 -12.21 -1.90
N PRO A 32 -11.83 -12.27 -3.06
CA PRO A 32 -12.56 -13.45 -3.49
C PRO A 32 -11.61 -14.57 -3.96
N TYR A 33 -12.16 -15.77 -4.18
CA TYR A 33 -11.40 -16.93 -4.65
C TYR A 33 -10.95 -16.77 -6.12
N GLU A 34 -9.69 -17.12 -6.41
CA GLU A 34 -8.99 -16.80 -7.67
C GLU A 34 -9.45 -17.58 -8.91
N VAL A 35 -9.99 -18.81 -8.76
CA VAL A 35 -10.08 -19.75 -9.89
C VAL A 35 -11.45 -19.72 -10.61
N GLU A 36 -12.52 -19.24 -9.96
CA GLU A 36 -13.88 -19.31 -10.54
C GLU A 36 -14.80 -18.12 -10.20
N GLN A 37 -14.37 -17.19 -9.35
CA GLN A 37 -15.28 -16.16 -8.80
C GLN A 37 -14.82 -14.72 -9.00
N ILE A 38 -13.58 -14.49 -9.40
CA ILE A 38 -13.03 -13.13 -9.51
C ILE A 38 -13.10 -12.64 -10.95
N LEU A 39 -13.63 -11.43 -11.14
CA LEU A 39 -13.54 -10.75 -12.43
C LEU A 39 -12.08 -10.35 -12.68
N LEU A 40 -11.67 -10.28 -13.94
CA LEU A 40 -10.29 -9.93 -14.28
C LEU A 40 -9.86 -8.56 -13.71
N PRO A 41 -10.68 -7.49 -13.75
CA PRO A 41 -10.32 -6.22 -13.11
C PRO A 41 -10.14 -6.35 -11.60
N ASP A 42 -11.00 -7.10 -10.93
CA ASP A 42 -10.90 -7.32 -9.49
C ASP A 42 -9.64 -8.11 -9.12
N ASN A 43 -9.25 -9.07 -9.96
CA ASN A 43 -7.97 -9.77 -9.78
C ASN A 43 -6.78 -8.83 -9.95
N ALA A 44 -6.82 -7.95 -10.96
CA ALA A 44 -5.79 -6.94 -11.15
C ALA A 44 -5.67 -6.00 -9.93
N HIS A 45 -6.80 -5.56 -9.36
CA HIS A 45 -6.81 -4.76 -8.13
C HIS A 45 -6.25 -5.54 -6.93
N CYS A 46 -6.58 -6.84 -6.80
CA CYS A 46 -6.06 -7.71 -5.75
C CYS A 46 -4.53 -7.79 -5.82
N LEU A 47 -3.99 -8.07 -7.02
CA LEU A 47 -2.56 -8.15 -7.26
C LEU A 47 -1.86 -6.81 -7.05
N ALA A 48 -2.46 -5.70 -7.45
CA ALA A 48 -1.89 -4.36 -7.24
C ALA A 48 -1.70 -4.05 -5.75
N VAL A 49 -2.71 -4.33 -4.92
CA VAL A 49 -2.62 -4.13 -3.46
C VAL A 49 -1.62 -5.09 -2.82
N GLN A 50 -1.62 -6.37 -3.21
CA GLN A 50 -0.63 -7.34 -2.70
C GLN A 50 0.81 -6.93 -3.03
N ALA A 51 1.05 -6.49 -4.27
CA ALA A 51 2.35 -6.02 -4.72
C ALA A 51 2.78 -4.77 -3.94
N TYR A 52 1.88 -3.79 -3.77
CA TYR A 52 2.13 -2.58 -3.01
C TYR A 52 2.53 -2.87 -1.55
N LEU A 53 1.74 -3.68 -0.83
CA LEU A 53 2.03 -4.04 0.56
C LEU A 53 3.34 -4.82 0.70
N LYS A 54 3.63 -5.71 -0.26
CA LYS A 54 4.88 -6.48 -0.32
C LYS A 54 6.09 -5.58 -0.57
N MET A 55 5.98 -4.59 -1.45
CA MET A 55 7.05 -3.61 -1.73
C MET A 55 7.35 -2.75 -0.51
N LEU A 56 6.34 -2.41 0.30
CA LEU A 56 6.54 -1.72 1.57
C LEU A 56 7.14 -2.62 2.68
N GLY A 57 7.24 -3.93 2.46
CA GLY A 57 7.67 -4.89 3.48
C GLY A 57 6.66 -5.09 4.61
N LEU A 58 5.39 -4.73 4.39
CA LEU A 58 4.34 -4.86 5.40
C LEU A 58 3.86 -6.30 5.48
N LYS A 59 3.75 -6.83 6.71
CA LYS A 59 3.20 -8.16 6.95
C LYS A 59 1.68 -8.14 6.79
N TYR A 60 1.16 -9.14 6.10
CA TYR A 60 -0.28 -9.39 6.00
C TYR A 60 -0.52 -10.86 5.70
N THR A 61 -1.75 -11.30 5.88
CA THR A 61 -2.22 -12.61 5.41
C THR A 61 -3.42 -12.43 4.50
N VAL A 62 -3.46 -13.19 3.42
CA VAL A 62 -4.60 -13.20 2.50
C VAL A 62 -5.70 -14.08 3.08
N ASP A 63 -6.91 -13.56 3.20
CA ASP A 63 -8.10 -14.28 3.63
C ASP A 63 -9.12 -14.31 2.49
N PHE A 64 -9.31 -15.50 1.91
CA PHE A 64 -10.19 -15.72 0.79
C PHE A 64 -11.64 -15.88 1.26
N ARG A 65 -12.53 -14.99 0.79
CA ARG A 65 -13.95 -14.99 1.16
C ARG A 65 -14.84 -14.88 -0.07
N LYS A 66 -15.78 -15.81 -0.19
CA LYS A 66 -16.81 -15.80 -1.27
C LYS A 66 -17.67 -14.53 -1.22
N ASN A 67 -17.89 -13.97 -0.04
CA ASN A 67 -18.68 -12.77 0.18
C ASN A 67 -17.82 -11.53 0.46
N ALA A 68 -16.57 -11.49 -0.01
CA ALA A 68 -15.64 -10.39 0.25
C ALA A 68 -16.22 -9.02 -0.15
N GLU A 69 -16.90 -8.91 -1.29
CA GLU A 69 -17.55 -7.67 -1.73
C GLU A 69 -18.53 -7.13 -0.68
N TYR A 70 -19.39 -7.97 -0.13
CA TYR A 70 -20.36 -7.58 0.91
C TYR A 70 -19.72 -7.24 2.26
N MET A 71 -18.47 -7.65 2.49
CA MET A 71 -17.71 -7.29 3.69
C MET A 71 -16.95 -5.96 3.53
N SER A 72 -16.78 -5.49 2.28
CA SER A 72 -16.02 -4.29 1.96
C SER A 72 -16.83 -3.03 2.28
N PRO A 73 -16.19 -1.97 2.83
CA PRO A 73 -16.87 -0.69 3.05
C PRO A 73 -17.33 0.00 1.76
N SER A 74 -16.75 -0.34 0.59
CA SER A 74 -17.12 0.24 -0.71
C SER A 74 -17.81 -0.76 -1.66
N ASN A 75 -18.12 -1.97 -1.19
CA ASN A 75 -18.53 -3.10 -2.03
C ASN A 75 -17.50 -3.48 -3.12
N ARG A 76 -16.26 -3.01 -3.02
CA ARG A 76 -15.15 -3.34 -3.94
C ARG A 76 -14.09 -4.17 -3.24
N VAL A 77 -13.45 -5.04 -4.01
CA VAL A 77 -12.33 -5.86 -3.55
C VAL A 77 -11.03 -5.42 -4.27
N PRO A 78 -9.86 -5.63 -3.65
CA PRO A 78 -9.65 -6.13 -2.29
C PRO A 78 -9.85 -5.03 -1.22
N PHE A 79 -9.84 -5.44 0.05
CA PHE A 79 -9.76 -4.50 1.18
C PHE A 79 -8.91 -5.08 2.32
N ILE A 80 -8.27 -4.21 3.09
CA ILE A 80 -7.50 -4.59 4.27
C ILE A 80 -8.29 -4.34 5.55
N LYS A 81 -8.07 -5.21 6.54
CA LYS A 81 -8.44 -4.98 7.94
C LYS A 81 -7.18 -4.78 8.78
N VAL A 82 -7.06 -3.62 9.39
CA VAL A 82 -5.95 -3.24 10.28
C VAL A 82 -6.55 -2.79 11.60
N GLY A 83 -6.57 -3.67 12.60
CA GLY A 83 -7.28 -3.42 13.86
C GLY A 83 -8.77 -3.12 13.63
N GLN A 84 -9.20 -1.90 13.96
CA GLN A 84 -10.57 -1.42 13.78
C GLN A 84 -10.86 -0.81 12.40
N PHE A 85 -9.84 -0.64 11.55
CA PHE A 85 -9.98 0.01 10.26
C PHE A 85 -10.25 -1.01 9.16
N LEU A 86 -11.23 -0.72 8.31
CA LEU A 86 -11.44 -1.37 7.02
C LEU A 86 -11.15 -0.35 5.92
N VAL A 87 -10.25 -0.69 5.01
CA VAL A 87 -9.82 0.20 3.92
C VAL A 87 -9.85 -0.59 2.62
N ALA A 88 -10.71 -0.17 1.70
CA ALA A 88 -10.87 -0.80 0.39
C ALA A 88 -10.18 0.01 -0.70
N GLU A 89 -9.86 -0.67 -1.80
CA GLU A 89 -9.28 -0.08 -3.01
C GLU A 89 -7.83 0.42 -2.86
N LEU A 90 -7.11 0.51 -3.97
CA LEU A 90 -5.67 0.81 -3.96
C LEU A 90 -5.37 2.20 -3.40
N ASP A 91 -6.02 3.25 -3.93
CA ASP A 91 -5.72 4.63 -3.56
C ASP A 91 -5.99 4.92 -2.07
N PRO A 92 -7.13 4.50 -1.49
CA PRO A 92 -7.35 4.66 -0.05
C PRO A 92 -6.34 3.87 0.79
N ILE A 93 -5.94 2.66 0.37
CA ILE A 93 -4.91 1.88 1.06
C ILE A 93 -3.56 2.60 1.03
N VAL A 94 -3.14 3.13 -0.12
CA VAL A 94 -1.91 3.92 -0.27
C VAL A 94 -1.93 5.14 0.64
N LYS A 95 -3.06 5.86 0.69
CA LYS A 95 -3.20 7.02 1.58
C LYS A 95 -3.16 6.61 3.05
N PHE A 96 -3.77 5.47 3.40
CA PHE A 96 -3.78 4.94 4.77
C PHE A 96 -2.38 4.58 5.26
N THR A 97 -1.59 3.85 4.46
CA THR A 97 -0.19 3.52 4.80
C THR A 97 0.67 4.77 4.90
N GLN A 98 0.52 5.72 3.98
CA GLN A 98 1.23 7.00 3.99
C GLN A 98 0.96 7.79 5.28
N ASN A 99 -0.30 7.89 5.70
CA ASN A 99 -0.68 8.55 6.95
C ASN A 99 -0.08 7.88 8.20
N LYS A 100 0.25 6.58 8.10
CA LYS A 100 0.95 5.81 9.16
C LYS A 100 2.48 5.85 9.06
N GLY A 101 3.03 6.58 8.09
CA GLY A 101 4.47 6.73 7.88
C GLY A 101 5.10 5.71 6.91
N TRP A 102 4.28 4.96 6.17
CA TRP A 102 4.72 3.94 5.22
C TRP A 102 4.42 4.38 3.78
N SER A 103 5.46 4.66 2.99
CA SER A 103 5.29 5.14 1.61
C SER A 103 6.44 4.68 0.70
N LEU A 104 6.10 4.33 -0.54
CA LEU A 104 7.07 4.05 -1.61
C LEU A 104 7.56 5.32 -2.32
N SER A 105 6.92 6.46 -2.05
CA SER A 105 7.13 7.71 -2.76
C SER A 105 7.51 8.88 -1.85
N SER A 106 8.01 8.62 -0.64
CA SER A 106 8.41 9.69 0.30
C SER A 106 9.41 10.67 -0.32
N GLU A 107 10.39 10.13 -1.06
CA GLU A 107 11.49 10.88 -1.69
C GLU A 107 11.07 11.61 -2.98
N LEU A 108 9.85 11.40 -3.48
CA LEU A 108 9.39 12.04 -4.70
C LEU A 108 8.80 13.43 -4.42
N GLU A 109 9.16 14.39 -5.27
CA GLU A 109 8.53 15.71 -5.31
C GLU A 109 7.05 15.61 -5.69
N GLU A 110 6.26 16.62 -5.30
CA GLU A 110 4.82 16.61 -5.54
C GLU A 110 4.46 16.66 -7.03
N SER A 111 5.28 17.32 -7.85
CA SER A 111 5.17 17.31 -9.32
C SER A 111 5.27 15.89 -9.87
N ALA A 112 6.33 15.16 -9.50
CA ALA A 112 6.54 13.78 -9.90
C ALA A 112 5.44 12.84 -9.41
N LYS A 113 4.94 13.04 -8.18
CA LYS A 113 3.76 12.31 -7.66
C LYS A 113 2.52 12.59 -8.48
N SER A 114 2.30 13.83 -8.88
CA SER A 114 1.16 14.22 -9.72
C SER A 114 1.23 13.59 -11.11
N ASP A 115 2.41 13.60 -11.73
CA ASP A 115 2.62 12.97 -13.03
C ASP A 115 2.37 11.46 -12.95
N MET A 116 2.89 10.80 -11.92
CA MET A 116 2.63 9.37 -11.68
C MET A 116 1.13 9.08 -11.54
N ARG A 117 0.39 9.89 -10.76
CA ARG A 117 -1.07 9.75 -10.63
C ARG A 117 -1.78 9.93 -11.98
N ALA A 118 -1.35 10.88 -12.79
CA ALA A 118 -1.89 11.09 -14.13
C ALA A 118 -1.64 9.87 -15.04
N TYR A 119 -0.43 9.32 -15.05
CA TYR A 119 -0.10 8.13 -15.83
C TYR A 119 -0.88 6.90 -15.37
N MET A 120 -0.99 6.66 -14.06
CA MET A 120 -1.76 5.53 -13.53
C MET A 120 -3.25 5.67 -13.84
N SER A 121 -3.79 6.88 -13.77
CA SER A 121 -5.18 7.16 -14.16
C SER A 121 -5.43 6.87 -15.64
N LEU A 122 -4.50 7.26 -16.52
CA LEU A 122 -4.58 6.95 -17.96
C LEU A 122 -4.58 5.45 -18.21
N VAL A 123 -3.65 4.71 -17.59
CA VAL A 123 -3.57 3.25 -17.71
C VAL A 123 -4.88 2.61 -17.23
N THR A 124 -5.39 3.02 -16.08
CA THR A 124 -6.64 2.49 -15.51
C THR A 124 -7.84 2.80 -16.41
N THR A 125 -7.92 4.02 -16.96
CA THR A 125 -9.03 4.44 -17.81
C THR A 125 -9.00 3.76 -19.18
N VAL A 126 -7.82 3.55 -19.76
CA VAL A 126 -7.70 2.94 -21.10
C VAL A 126 -7.81 1.41 -21.01
N LEU A 127 -7.10 0.78 -20.07
CA LEU A 127 -7.05 -0.67 -19.96
C LEU A 127 -8.20 -1.24 -19.14
N GLY A 128 -8.66 -0.53 -18.12
CA GLY A 128 -9.80 -0.97 -17.30
C GLY A 128 -11.12 -0.92 -18.05
N ASN A 129 -11.27 -0.03 -19.04
CA ASN A 129 -12.47 0.04 -19.87
C ASN A 129 -12.39 -0.80 -21.16
N ALA A 130 -11.31 -1.57 -21.35
CA ALA A 130 -11.11 -2.41 -22.53
C ALA A 130 -11.66 -3.83 -22.38
N GLU A 131 -12.43 -4.09 -21.31
CA GLU A 131 -13.14 -5.34 -21.04
C GLU A 131 -14.47 -5.49 -21.77
#